data_AF-A0A1B2I4M5-F1
#
_entry.id   AF-A0A1B2I4M5-F1
#
_cell.length_a   1.000
_cell.length_b   1.000
_cell.length_c   1.000
_cell.angle_alpha   90.00
_cell.angle_beta   90.00
_cell.angle_gamma   90.00
#
_symmetry.space_group_name_H-M   'P 1'
#
loop_
_entity.id
_entity.type
_entity.pdbx_description
1 polymer ?
#
loop_
_entity_poly.entity_id
_entity_poly.type
_entity_poly.pdbx_seq_one_letter_code
_entity_poly.pdbx_strand_id
1 'polypeptide(L)'
;MAVADITSALFSRRSYREKMPKADVLEILGKMALNDQLDASVVGIMTERYDEITSASAAKSSDIVRSYEALKREYPLCVKEYIKGSKDTGSRSELFF
;
A
#
# COMPACT_ATOMS: atom_id res chain seq x y z
N MET A 1 5.04 -14.41 13.78
CA MET A 1 5.15 -13.63 12.53
C MET A 1 3.96 -13.84 11.60
N ALA A 2 3.58 -15.07 11.27
CA ALA A 2 2.47 -15.37 10.34
C ALA A 2 1.19 -14.52 10.52
N VAL A 3 0.68 -14.40 11.75
CA VAL A 3 -0.52 -13.59 12.04
C VAL A 3 -0.34 -12.12 11.62
N ALA A 4 0.82 -11.52 11.92
CA ALA A 4 1.10 -10.13 11.56
C ALA A 4 1.24 -9.96 10.04
N ASP A 5 1.92 -10.89 9.36
CA ASP A 5 2.12 -10.84 7.90
C ASP A 5 0.78 -10.93 7.16
N ILE A 6 -0.05 -11.91 7.53
CA ILE A 6 -1.39 -12.11 6.94
C ILE A 6 -2.28 -10.91 7.25
N THR A 7 -2.30 -10.44 8.50
CA THR A 7 -3.11 -9.27 8.88
C THR A 7 -2.71 -8.05 8.05
N SER A 8 -1.41 -7.75 7.98
CA SER A 8 -0.91 -6.63 7.16
C SER A 8 -1.30 -6.78 5.69
N ALA A 9 -1.27 -7.99 5.14
CA ALA A 9 -1.66 -8.24 3.76
C ALA A 9 -3.15 -8.02 3.50
N LEU A 10 -4.02 -8.25 4.50
CA LEU A 10 -5.47 -8.12 4.40
C LEU A 10 -5.96 -6.67 4.62
N PHE A 11 -5.46 -5.98 5.66
CA PHE A 11 -5.96 -4.63 5.99
C PHE A 11 -5.20 -3.49 5.27
N SER A 12 -3.97 -3.72 4.79
CA SER A 12 -3.20 -2.65 4.14
C SER A 12 -3.84 -2.23 2.82
N ARG A 13 -3.87 -0.92 2.57
CA ARG A 13 -4.26 -0.39 1.26
C ARG A 13 -3.12 -0.68 0.29
N ARG A 14 -3.44 -1.27 -0.86
CA ARG A 14 -2.49 -1.41 -1.96
C ARG A 14 -2.91 -0.48 -3.08
N SER A 15 -1.97 -0.11 -3.96
CA SER A 15 -2.24 0.77 -5.10
C SER A 15 -3.37 0.27 -6.01
N TYR A 16 -3.68 -1.02 -5.95
CA TYR A 16 -4.68 -1.73 -6.76
C TYR A 16 -5.83 -2.34 -5.93
N ARG A 17 -5.85 -2.16 -4.60
CA ARG A 17 -6.86 -2.79 -3.72
C ARG A 17 -7.18 -1.90 -2.52
N GLU A 18 -8.47 -1.64 -2.34
CA GLU A 18 -8.98 -0.98 -1.14
C GLU A 18 -8.79 -1.83 0.11
N LYS A 19 -8.76 -1.17 1.28
CA LYS A 19 -8.62 -1.88 2.56
C LYS A 19 -9.78 -2.83 2.77
N MET A 20 -9.49 -4.06 3.20
CA MET A 20 -10.52 -5.00 3.62
C MET A 20 -11.21 -4.50 4.90
N PRO A 21 -12.55 -4.59 5.00
CA PRO A 21 -13.27 -4.31 6.24
C PRO A 21 -12.75 -5.13 7.41
N LYS A 22 -12.69 -4.55 8.61
CA LYS A 22 -12.24 -5.23 9.83
C LYS A 22 -12.94 -6.57 10.05
N ALA A 23 -14.26 -6.62 9.86
CA ALA A 23 -15.05 -7.83 10.06
C ALA A 23 -14.52 -8.99 9.20
N ASP A 24 -14.29 -8.76 7.92
CA ASP A 24 -13.78 -9.77 6.98
C ASP A 24 -12.36 -10.21 7.34
N VAL A 25 -11.50 -9.29 7.78
CA VAL A 25 -10.14 -9.61 8.24
C VAL A 25 -10.20 -10.56 9.45
N LEU A 26 -11.03 -10.23 10.44
CA LEU A 26 -11.20 -11.04 11.65
C LEU A 26 -11.84 -12.40 11.34
N GLU A 27 -12.79 -12.45 10.40
CA GLU A 27 -13.39 -13.71 9.95
C GLU A 27 -12.34 -14.64 9.33
N ILE A 28 -11.48 -14.12 8.45
CA ILE A 28 -10.41 -14.90 7.82
C ILE A 28 -9.42 -15.40 8.87
N LEU A 29 -8.96 -14.53 9.77
CA LEU A 29 -8.03 -14.92 10.85
C LEU A 29 -8.63 -15.99 11.76
N GLY A 30 -9.91 -15.85 12.12
CA GLY A 30 -10.64 -16.83 12.91
C GLY A 30 -10.75 -18.20 12.21
N LYS A 31 -11.09 -18.22 10.91
CA LYS A 31 -11.11 -19.47 10.12
C LYS A 31 -9.75 -20.14 10.05
N MET A 32 -8.67 -19.36 9.87
CA MET A 32 -7.32 -19.90 9.83
C MET A 32 -6.88 -20.47 11.19
N ALA A 33 -7.30 -19.86 12.30
CA ALA A 33 -7.06 -20.41 13.63
C ALA A 33 -7.84 -21.71 13.86
N LEU A 34 -9.11 -21.77 13.45
CA LEU A 34 -9.95 -22.98 13.56
C LEU A 34 -9.42 -24.16 12.75
N ASN A 35 -8.68 -23.88 11.68
CA ASN A 35 -8.09 -24.90 10.81
C ASN A 35 -6.63 -25.24 11.20
N ASP A 36 -6.18 -24.88 12.40
CA ASP A 36 -4.81 -25.08 12.90
C ASP A 36 -3.70 -24.45 12.03
N GLN A 37 -4.05 -23.47 11.19
CA GLN A 37 -3.10 -22.77 10.31
C GLN A 37 -2.43 -21.58 11.03
N LEU A 38 -3.08 -21.06 12.07
CA LEU A 38 -2.57 -19.99 12.91
C LEU A 38 -2.79 -20.34 14.39
N ASP A 39 -1.85 -19.89 15.23
CA ASP A 39 -1.99 -20.02 16.68
C ASP A 39 -3.20 -19.22 17.18
N ALA A 40 -4.18 -19.92 17.75
CA ALA A 40 -5.43 -19.33 18.22
C ALA A 40 -5.24 -18.31 19.34
N SER A 41 -4.22 -18.45 20.19
CA SER A 41 -3.92 -17.49 21.25
C SER A 41 -3.41 -16.17 20.66
N VAL A 42 -2.55 -16.25 19.64
CA VAL A 42 -2.02 -15.07 18.94
C VAL A 42 -3.11 -14.38 18.14
N VAL A 43 -3.99 -15.14 17.48
CA VAL A 43 -5.17 -14.59 16.79
C VAL A 43 -6.13 -13.92 17.77
N GLY A 44 -6.30 -14.48 18.97
CA GLY A 44 -7.07 -13.86 20.05
C GLY A 44 -6.53 -12.48 20.44
N ILE A 45 -5.22 -12.37 20.69
CA ILE A 45 -4.57 -11.09 21.02
C ILE A 45 -4.70 -10.09 19.87
N MET A 46 -4.46 -10.52 18.62
CA MET A 46 -4.59 -9.68 17.43
C MET A 46 -6.02 -9.14 17.27
N THR A 47 -7.03 -9.96 17.59
CA THR A 47 -8.44 -9.59 17.51
C THR A 47 -8.82 -8.58 18.58
N GLU A 48 -8.42 -8.82 19.83
CA GLU A 48 -8.66 -7.92 20.96
C GLU A 48 -8.02 -6.54 20.73
N ARG A 49 -6.81 -6.52 20.16
CA ARG A 49 -5.99 -5.32 19.98
C ARG A 49 -6.00 -4.78 18.55
N TYR A 50 -6.95 -5.19 17.72
CA TYR A 50 -6.95 -4.91 16.29
C TYR A 50 -6.80 -3.43 15.96
N ASP A 51 -7.63 -2.57 16.56
CA ASP A 51 -7.64 -1.14 16.25
C ASP A 51 -6.36 -0.46 16.74
N GLU A 52 -5.83 -0.87 17.89
CA GLU A 52 -4.57 -0.37 18.45
C GLU A 52 -3.39 -0.70 17.54
N ILE A 53 -3.26 -1.97 17.12
CA ILE A 53 -2.17 -2.45 16.27
C ILE A 53 -2.22 -1.78 14.89
N THR A 54 -3.41 -1.75 14.28
CA THR A 54 -3.56 -1.21 12.91
C THR A 54 -3.42 0.31 12.87
N SER A 55 -3.89 1.03 13.89
CA SER A 55 -3.68 2.48 14.00
C SER A 55 -2.20 2.83 14.25
N ALA A 56 -1.51 2.10 15.13
CA ALA A 56 -0.07 2.29 15.35
C ALA A 56 0.74 2.01 14.08
N SER A 57 0.37 0.97 13.33
CA SER A 57 1.00 0.65 12.03
C SER A 57 0.76 1.77 11.00
N ALA A 58 -0.47 2.28 10.91
CA ALA A 58 -0.81 3.39 10.02
C ALA A 58 -0.07 4.68 10.38
N ALA A 59 0.05 5.00 11.67
CA ALA A 59 0.78 6.18 12.14
C ALA A 59 2.27 6.10 11.77
N LYS A 60 2.91 4.96 12.03
CA LYS A 60 4.33 4.72 11.71
C LYS A 60 4.63 4.75 10.21
N SER A 61 3.68 4.35 9.37
CA SER A 61 3.84 4.32 7.91
C SER A 61 3.35 5.61 7.21
N SER A 62 2.81 6.57 7.96
CA SER A 62 2.18 7.77 7.37
C SER A 62 3.15 8.63 6.54
N ASP A 63 4.38 8.83 7.01
CA ASP A 63 5.38 9.66 6.32
C ASP A 63 5.81 9.08 4.97
N ILE A 64 6.06 7.77 4.93
CA ILE A 64 6.47 7.09 3.68
C ILE A 64 5.29 7.03 2.70
N VAL A 65 4.07 6.79 3.19
CA VAL A 65 2.85 6.82 2.36
C VAL A 65 2.63 8.21 1.77
N ARG A 66 2.82 9.28 2.56
CA ARG A 66 2.72 10.66 2.08
C ARG A 66 3.73 10.94 0.96
N SER A 67 4.98 10.52 1.17
CA SER A 67 6.06 10.71 0.20
C SER A 67 5.78 9.98 -1.12
N TYR A 68 5.27 8.75 -1.02
CA TYR A 68 4.87 7.96 -2.19
C TYR A 68 3.71 8.61 -2.97
N GLU A 69 2.64 9.05 -2.28
CA GLU A 69 1.50 9.67 -2.96
C GLU A 69 1.88 11.02 -3.60
N ALA A 70 2.81 11.78 -2.99
CA ALA A 70 3.36 12.99 -3.59
C ALA A 70 4.12 12.68 -4.90
N LEU A 71 5.04 11.71 -4.86
CA LEU A 71 5.79 11.25 -6.04
C LEU A 71 4.84 10.79 -7.15
N LYS A 72 3.83 9.99 -6.79
CA LYS A 72 2.83 9.47 -7.72
C LYS A 72 2.04 10.58 -8.43
N ARG A 73 1.75 11.68 -7.73
CA ARG A 73 1.06 12.86 -8.29
C ARG A 73 1.96 13.67 -9.23
N GLU A 74 3.24 13.77 -8.93
CA GLU A 74 4.20 14.55 -9.72
C GLU A 74 4.66 13.83 -10.99
N TYR A 75 4.66 12.49 -10.97
CA TYR A 75 5.16 11.67 -12.08
C TYR A 75 4.52 11.99 -13.44
N PRO A 76 3.17 12.09 -13.59
CA PRO A 76 2.56 12.42 -14.88
C PRO A 76 2.96 13.79 -15.43
N LEU A 77 3.23 14.77 -14.55
CA LEU A 77 3.67 16.11 -14.94
C LEU A 77 5.09 16.05 -15.50
N CYS A 78 5.98 15.33 -14.82
CA CYS A 78 7.36 15.13 -15.28
C CYS A 78 7.39 14.44 -16.65
N VAL A 79 6.56 13.40 -16.85
CA VAL A 79 6.43 12.70 -18.13
C VAL A 79 5.94 13.64 -19.23
N LYS A 80 4.93 14.49 -18.95
CA LYS A 80 4.41 15.46 -19.92
C LYS A 80 5.46 16.48 -20.35
N GLU A 81 6.20 17.04 -19.39
CA GLU A 81 7.28 18.00 -19.68
C GLU A 81 8.43 17.35 -20.47
N TYR A 82 8.80 16.12 -20.13
CA TYR A 82 9.80 15.36 -20.90
C TYR A 82 9.37 15.16 -22.36
N ILE A 83 8.13 14.71 -22.60
CA ILE A 83 7.60 14.54 -23.95
C ILE A 83 7.54 15.88 -24.69
N LYS A 84 7.13 16.96 -24.03
CA LYS A 84 7.08 18.30 -24.64
C LYS A 84 8.47 18.81 -25.02
N GLY A 85 9.46 18.68 -24.12
CA GLY A 85 10.85 19.04 -24.37
C GLY A 85 11.46 18.26 -25.53
N SER A 86 11.16 16.96 -25.65
CA SER A 86 11.63 16.13 -26.78
C SER A 86 11.05 16.55 -28.14
N LYS A 87 9.83 17.09 -28.17
CA LYS A 87 9.19 17.60 -29.40
C LYS A 87 9.76 18.96 -29.81
N ASP A 88 10.10 19.80 -28.85
CA ASP A 88 10.68 21.13 -29.09
C ASP A 88 12.14 21.03 -29.60
N THR A 89 12.88 19.99 -29.18
CA THR A 89 14.22 19.68 -29.73
C THR A 89 14.20 19.00 -31.10
N GLY A 90 13.07 18.39 -31.50
CA GLY A 90 12.91 17.73 -32.80
C GLY A 90 12.74 18.66 -33.99
N SER A 91 12.41 19.94 -33.77
CA SER A 91 12.33 20.98 -34.83
C SER A 91 13.65 21.75 -35.02
N ARG A 92 14.72 21.41 -34.29
CA ARG A 92 16.02 22.12 -34.35
C ARG A 92 17.11 21.41 -35.15
N SER A 93 16.79 20.32 -35.86
CA SER A 93 17.75 19.51 -36.62
C SER A 93 17.68 19.64 -38.14
N GLU A 94 17.04 20.68 -38.70
CA GLU A 94 17.05 20.97 -40.16
C GLU A 94 17.81 22.26 -40.54
N LEU A 95 18.81 22.68 -39.76
CA LEU A 95 19.64 23.86 -40.09
C LEU A 95 21.16 23.60 -40.12
N PHE A 96 21.58 22.34 -40.12
CA PHE A 96 22.96 21.98 -40.41
C PHE A 96 22.98 20.72 -41.27
N PHE A 97 22.83 20.90 -42.58
CA PHE A 97 23.71 20.38 -43.65
C PHE A 97 23.17 20.85 -45.00
#